data_AF-A0A0C3RJ57-F1
#
_entry.id   AF-A0A0C3RJ57-F1
#
_cell.length_a   1.000
_cell.length_b   1.000
_cell.length_c   1.000
_cell.angle_alpha   90.00
_cell.angle_beta   90.00
_cell.angle_gamma   90.00
#
_symmetry.space_group_name_H-M   'P 1'
#
loop_
_entity.id
_entity.type
_entity.pdbx_description
1 polymer ?
#
loop_
_entity_poly.entity_id
_entity_poly.type
_entity_poly.pdbx_seq_one_letter_code
_entity_poly.pdbx_strand_id
1 'polypeptide(L)'
;VEYAKNAMIRLAQSYLVEARWTLQNYKPSFEEFKANALPTCGYAMLAITSFVGMGDIVTPETFKWAANDPKIIQASTIICRFMDDVAEHKFKHRREDDCSAIECYMEEYGVTAQEAYDVFNKHVESAWKDVNQEFLKPTEMPTEVLNRSLNLARVMDVLYREGDGYTYVGKAAKG
;
A
#
# COMPACT_ATOMS: atom_id res chain seq x y z
N VAL A 1 12.64 -1.77 18.07
CA VAL A 1 11.32 -2.08 18.69
C VAL A 1 10.40 -0.84 18.76
N GLU A 2 10.86 0.32 19.23
CA GLU A 2 10.02 1.53 19.32
C GLU A 2 9.44 1.98 17.98
N TYR A 3 10.25 2.07 16.92
CA TYR A 3 9.77 2.43 15.58
C TYR A 3 8.66 1.53 15.05
N ALA A 4 8.74 0.22 15.28
CA ALA A 4 7.69 -0.72 14.88
C ALA A 4 6.39 -0.47 15.66
N LYS A 5 6.47 -0.23 16.97
CA LYS A 5 5.30 0.16 17.79
C LYS A 5 4.66 1.44 17.27
N ASN A 6 5.47 2.47 16.97
CA ASN A 6 4.98 3.73 16.44
C ASN A 6 4.31 3.56 15.07
N ALA A 7 4.85 2.71 14.20
CA ALA A 7 4.24 2.40 12.92
C ALA A 7 2.89 1.66 13.08
N MET A 8 2.77 0.73 14.04
CA MET A 8 1.50 0.09 14.38
C MET A 8 0.47 1.07 14.94
N ILE A 9 0.90 2.02 15.79
CA ILE A 9 0.01 3.07 16.31
C ILE A 9 -0.52 3.94 15.17
N ARG A 10 0.33 4.35 14.23
CA ARG A 10 -0.08 5.13 13.04
C ARG A 10 -1.12 4.37 12.21
N LEU A 11 -0.88 3.07 11.94
CA LEU A 11 -1.85 2.22 11.24
C LEU A 11 -3.20 2.19 11.96
N ALA A 12 -3.20 1.95 13.28
CA ALA A 12 -4.43 1.92 14.07
C ALA A 12 -5.18 3.26 14.08
N GLN A 13 -4.45 4.38 14.10
CA GLN A 13 -5.03 5.71 14.00
C GLN A 13 -5.69 5.95 12.63
N SER A 14 -5.09 5.49 11.54
CA SER A 14 -5.68 5.59 10.20
C SER A 14 -6.90 4.70 10.02
N TYR A 15 -6.92 3.48 10.59
CA TYR A 15 -8.15 2.67 10.63
C TYR A 15 -9.26 3.35 11.44
N LEU A 16 -8.92 4.07 12.51
CA LEU A 16 -9.92 4.82 13.27
C LEU A 16 -10.53 5.97 12.44
N VAL A 17 -9.76 6.57 11.53
CA VAL A 17 -10.28 7.58 10.59
C VAL A 17 -11.28 6.93 9.61
N GLU A 18 -10.94 5.79 8.99
CA GLU A 18 -11.88 5.05 8.14
C GLU A 18 -13.16 4.68 8.89
N ALA A 19 -13.04 4.14 10.10
CA ALA A 19 -14.19 3.79 10.93
C ALA A 19 -15.09 5.00 11.24
N ARG A 20 -14.50 6.19 11.48
CA ARG A 20 -15.28 7.42 11.67
C ARG A 20 -15.98 7.85 10.39
N TRP A 21 -15.33 7.77 9.24
CA TRP A 21 -15.96 8.09 7.96
C TRP A 21 -17.18 7.21 7.70
N THR A 22 -17.04 5.89 7.88
CA THR A 22 -18.15 4.95 7.76
C THR A 22 -19.28 5.26 8.74
N LEU A 23 -18.99 5.44 10.03
CA LEU A 23 -20.01 5.73 11.05
C LEU A 23 -20.76 7.05 10.82
N GLN A 24 -20.11 8.02 10.18
CA GLN A 24 -20.68 9.34 9.91
C GLN A 24 -21.29 9.44 8.50
N ASN A 25 -21.24 8.38 7.69
CA ASN A 25 -21.52 8.42 6.25
C ASN A 25 -20.79 9.56 5.53
N TYR A 26 -19.56 9.84 5.98
CA TYR A 26 -18.73 10.87 5.37
C TYR A 26 -18.07 10.32 4.12
N LYS A 27 -18.19 11.05 3.01
CA LYS A 27 -17.51 10.74 1.75
C LYS A 27 -16.28 11.66 1.61
N PRO A 28 -15.06 11.15 1.83
CA PRO A 28 -13.85 11.94 1.62
C PRO A 28 -13.64 12.24 0.14
N SER A 29 -12.89 13.30 -0.17
CA SER A 29 -12.33 13.46 -1.52
C SER A 29 -11.30 12.39 -1.80
N PHE A 30 -10.94 12.15 -3.07
CA PHE A 30 -9.94 11.17 -3.44
C PHE A 30 -8.59 11.45 -2.81
N GLU A 31 -8.16 12.71 -2.74
CA GLU A 31 -6.89 13.07 -2.11
C GLU A 31 -6.91 12.84 -0.59
N GLU A 32 -8.03 13.13 0.07
CA GLU A 32 -8.20 12.84 1.50
C GLU A 32 -8.25 11.33 1.75
N PHE A 33 -9.01 10.60 0.95
CA PHE A 33 -9.08 9.14 0.96
C PHE A 33 -7.67 8.56 0.81
N LYS A 34 -6.95 8.94 -0.25
CA LYS A 34 -5.60 8.45 -0.57
C LYS A 34 -4.62 8.71 0.57
N ALA A 35 -4.67 9.89 1.19
CA ALA A 35 -3.79 10.23 2.31
C ALA A 35 -3.98 9.28 3.51
N ASN A 36 -5.19 8.79 3.74
CA ASN A 36 -5.46 7.82 4.82
C ASN A 36 -5.34 6.35 4.37
N ALA A 37 -5.70 6.06 3.11
CA ALA A 37 -5.71 4.72 2.53
C ALA A 37 -4.30 4.13 2.38
N LEU A 38 -3.30 4.97 2.13
CA LEU A 38 -1.90 4.54 2.07
C LEU A 38 -1.43 3.97 3.42
N PRO A 39 -1.57 4.66 4.57
CA PRO A 39 -1.34 4.06 5.88
C PRO A 39 -2.16 2.79 6.14
N THR A 40 -3.45 2.75 5.82
CA THR A 40 -4.35 1.63 6.20
C THR A 40 -4.09 0.32 5.45
N CYS A 41 -3.35 0.34 4.34
CA CYS A 41 -2.94 -0.91 3.70
C CYS A 41 -1.86 -1.66 4.52
N GLY A 42 -1.27 -1.00 5.53
CA GLY A 42 -0.35 -1.61 6.49
C GLY A 42 1.07 -1.83 5.97
N TYR A 43 1.38 -1.52 4.71
CA TYR A 43 2.67 -1.88 4.09
C TYR A 43 3.84 -1.06 4.62
N ALA A 44 3.66 0.24 4.88
CA ALA A 44 4.68 1.04 5.56
C ALA A 44 5.01 0.47 6.95
N MET A 45 3.98 0.04 7.70
CA MET A 45 4.16 -0.60 9.00
C MET A 45 4.87 -1.96 8.89
N LEU A 46 4.48 -2.79 7.92
CA LEU A 46 5.12 -4.09 7.67
C LEU A 46 6.59 -3.92 7.27
N ALA A 47 6.91 -2.96 6.40
CA ALA A 47 8.29 -2.68 6.00
C ALA A 47 9.16 -2.33 7.23
N ILE A 48 8.73 -1.36 8.05
CA ILE A 48 9.46 -0.95 9.26
C ILE A 48 9.57 -2.12 10.27
N THR A 49 8.51 -2.89 10.46
CA THR A 49 8.48 -3.99 11.43
C THR A 49 9.36 -5.16 10.96
N SER A 50 9.48 -5.39 9.66
CA SER A 50 10.30 -6.47 9.10
C SER A 50 11.79 -6.34 9.45
N PHE A 51 12.26 -5.14 9.76
CA PHE A 51 13.65 -4.88 10.16
C PHE A 51 13.98 -5.39 11.56
N VAL A 52 12.99 -5.56 12.46
CA VAL A 52 13.22 -5.95 13.86
C VAL A 52 13.95 -7.29 14.00
N GLY A 53 13.80 -8.20 13.03
CA GLY A 53 14.44 -9.52 13.02
C GLY A 53 15.71 -9.63 12.19
N MET A 54 16.29 -8.53 11.69
CA MET A 54 17.39 -8.58 10.72
C MET A 54 18.81 -8.62 11.33
N GLY A 55 18.93 -8.67 12.66
CA GLY A 55 20.22 -8.77 13.34
C GLY A 55 21.15 -7.60 12.98
N ASP A 56 22.42 -7.89 12.76
CA ASP A 56 23.48 -6.88 12.55
C ASP A 56 23.40 -6.14 11.20
N ILE A 57 22.48 -6.53 10.31
CA ILE A 57 22.26 -5.85 9.02
C ILE A 57 21.64 -4.46 9.24
N VAL A 58 20.84 -4.29 10.29
CA VAL A 58 20.08 -3.06 10.56
C VAL A 58 20.62 -2.33 11.76
N THR A 59 20.58 -0.99 11.69
CA THR A 59 21.00 -0.12 12.78
C THR A 59 19.86 0.82 13.18
N PRO A 60 19.98 1.59 14.27
CA PRO A 60 19.02 2.66 14.58
C PRO A 60 18.81 3.65 13.43
N GLU A 61 19.83 3.89 12.60
CA GLU A 61 19.77 4.73 11.40
C GLU A 61 18.86 4.11 10.34
N THR A 62 18.86 2.79 10.17
CA THR A 62 17.91 2.10 9.28
C THR A 62 16.46 2.38 9.68
N PHE A 63 16.15 2.32 10.97
CA PHE A 63 14.80 2.61 11.45
C PHE A 63 14.43 4.09 11.32
N LYS A 64 15.38 5.02 11.55
CA LYS A 64 15.17 6.46 11.31
C LYS A 64 14.90 6.74 9.84
N TRP A 65 15.71 6.17 8.95
CA TRP A 65 15.51 6.26 7.50
C TRP A 65 14.12 5.76 7.12
N ALA A 66 13.74 4.56 7.56
CA ALA A 66 12.44 3.98 7.25
C ALA A 66 11.26 4.79 7.80
N ALA A 67 11.40 5.36 9.00
CA ALA A 67 10.38 6.19 9.63
C ALA A 67 10.17 7.55 8.96
N ASN A 68 11.16 8.01 8.17
CA ASN A 68 11.05 9.19 7.30
C ASN A 68 10.36 8.87 5.97
N ASP A 69 9.83 7.65 5.81
CA ASP A 69 9.01 7.25 4.67
C ASP A 69 9.74 7.41 3.32
N PRO A 70 10.86 6.68 3.13
CA PRO A 70 11.66 6.77 1.91
C PRO A 70 10.86 6.28 0.70
N LYS A 71 11.25 6.72 -0.50
CA LYS A 71 10.51 6.47 -1.75
C LYS A 71 10.20 4.99 -1.97
N ILE A 72 11.11 4.07 -1.65
CA ILE A 72 10.85 2.64 -1.81
C ILE A 72 9.71 2.12 -0.92
N ILE A 73 9.55 2.66 0.30
CA ILE A 73 8.46 2.30 1.21
C ILE A 73 7.16 2.92 0.72
N GLN A 74 7.17 4.20 0.33
CA GLN A 74 6.03 4.87 -0.29
C GLN A 74 5.54 4.12 -1.54
N ALA A 75 6.46 3.78 -2.43
CA ALA A 75 6.16 3.04 -3.64
C ALA A 75 5.54 1.67 -3.34
N SER A 76 6.10 0.90 -2.39
CA SER A 76 5.51 -0.39 -1.99
C SER A 76 4.09 -0.24 -1.42
N THR A 77 3.83 0.86 -0.71
CA THR A 77 2.52 1.20 -0.14
C THR A 77 1.51 1.58 -1.23
N ILE A 78 1.93 2.37 -2.22
CA ILE A 78 1.13 2.74 -3.39
C ILE A 78 0.77 1.50 -4.21
N ILE A 79 1.76 0.65 -4.51
CA ILE A 79 1.55 -0.61 -5.24
C ILE A 79 0.53 -1.47 -4.49
N CYS A 80 0.69 -1.59 -3.17
CA CYS A 80 -0.25 -2.33 -2.35
C CYS A 80 -1.68 -1.79 -2.46
N ARG A 81 -1.88 -0.53 -2.05
CA ARG A 81 -3.21 0.06 -1.95
C ARG A 81 -3.93 0.08 -3.30
N PHE A 82 -3.26 0.52 -4.36
CA PHE A 82 -3.95 0.69 -5.64
C PHE A 82 -4.20 -0.62 -6.38
N MET A 83 -3.35 -1.64 -6.23
CA MET A 83 -3.66 -2.96 -6.77
C MET A 83 -4.82 -3.63 -6.01
N ASP A 84 -4.85 -3.50 -4.68
CA ASP A 84 -5.93 -3.96 -3.81
C ASP A 84 -7.28 -3.33 -4.24
N ASP A 85 -7.34 -1.99 -4.28
CA ASP A 85 -8.57 -1.26 -4.62
C ASP A 85 -9.09 -1.58 -6.04
N VAL A 86 -8.20 -1.72 -7.02
CA VAL A 86 -8.57 -2.07 -8.41
C VAL A 86 -9.11 -3.50 -8.47
N ALA A 87 -8.42 -4.47 -7.85
CA ALA A 87 -8.84 -5.86 -7.86
C ALA A 87 -10.17 -6.04 -7.11
N GLU A 88 -10.34 -5.38 -5.98
CA GLU A 88 -11.54 -5.46 -5.18
C GLU A 88 -12.78 -4.96 -5.94
N HIS A 89 -12.67 -3.78 -6.57
CA HIS A 89 -13.78 -3.19 -7.35
C HIS A 89 -14.05 -3.97 -8.65
N LYS A 90 -13.00 -4.33 -9.41
CA LYS A 90 -13.14 -5.02 -10.70
C LYS A 90 -13.79 -6.39 -10.59
N PHE A 91 -13.53 -7.10 -9.50
CA PHE A 91 -14.05 -8.43 -9.26
C PHE A 91 -15.22 -8.46 -8.26
N LYS A 92 -15.75 -7.28 -7.88
CA LYS A 92 -16.95 -7.07 -7.05
C LYS A 92 -16.92 -7.84 -5.72
N HIS A 93 -15.80 -7.79 -5.02
CA HIS A 93 -15.63 -8.51 -3.76
C HIS A 93 -16.04 -7.70 -2.52
N ARG A 94 -16.49 -6.45 -2.69
CA ARG A 94 -16.97 -5.60 -1.60
C ARG A 94 -18.37 -5.93 -1.13
N ARG A 95 -18.62 -5.62 0.14
CA ARG A 95 -19.96 -5.47 0.71
C ARG A 95 -20.57 -4.16 0.21
N GLU A 96 -21.88 -4.11 0.07
CA GLU A 96 -22.63 -2.94 -0.46
C GLU A 96 -22.37 -1.63 0.32
N ASP A 97 -21.81 -1.70 1.54
CA ASP A 97 -21.63 -0.56 2.46
C ASP A 97 -20.18 -0.01 2.55
N ASP A 98 -19.20 -0.54 1.81
CA ASP A 98 -17.78 -0.15 1.92
C ASP A 98 -17.39 0.92 0.85
N CYS A 99 -16.93 2.15 1.21
CA CYS A 99 -16.49 3.18 0.20
C CYS A 99 -15.30 2.68 -0.61
N SER A 100 -15.56 2.26 -1.85
CA SER A 100 -14.55 1.87 -2.82
C SER A 100 -13.77 3.10 -3.28
N ALA A 101 -12.44 3.04 -3.24
CA ALA A 101 -11.59 4.11 -3.77
C ALA A 101 -11.94 4.47 -5.22
N ILE A 102 -12.28 3.44 -6.01
CA ILE A 102 -12.65 3.60 -7.42
C ILE A 102 -14.00 4.29 -7.55
N GLU A 103 -15.00 3.92 -6.73
CA GLU A 103 -16.31 4.57 -6.76
C GLU A 103 -16.21 6.02 -6.28
N CYS A 104 -15.50 6.24 -5.17
CA CYS A 104 -15.26 7.56 -4.61
C CYS A 104 -14.51 8.45 -5.65
N TYR A 105 -13.56 7.90 -6.44
CA TYR A 105 -12.93 8.62 -7.58
C TYR A 105 -13.90 8.88 -8.76
N MET A 106 -14.69 7.88 -9.15
CA MET A 106 -15.65 8.00 -10.27
C MET A 106 -16.72 9.06 -9.96
N GLU A 107 -17.26 9.07 -8.75
CA GLU A 107 -18.25 10.05 -8.31
C GLU A 107 -17.68 11.47 -8.30
N GLU A 108 -16.45 11.66 -7.80
CA GLU A 108 -15.82 12.98 -7.71
C GLU A 108 -15.47 13.58 -9.08
N TYR A 109 -14.91 12.76 -9.99
CA TYR A 109 -14.42 13.24 -11.27
C TYR A 109 -15.37 12.99 -12.45
N GLY A 110 -16.50 12.31 -12.23
CA GLY A 110 -17.49 12.02 -13.27
C GLY A 110 -16.95 11.10 -14.37
N VAL A 111 -16.04 10.20 -14.03
CA VAL A 111 -15.34 9.30 -14.97
C VAL A 111 -15.88 7.87 -14.92
N THR A 112 -15.57 7.09 -15.95
CA THR A 112 -15.87 5.66 -15.99
C THR A 112 -14.93 4.86 -15.08
N ALA A 113 -15.33 3.65 -14.70
CA ALA A 113 -14.47 2.73 -13.95
C ALA A 113 -13.16 2.44 -14.67
N GLN A 114 -13.19 2.33 -16.00
CA GLN A 114 -11.97 2.07 -16.79
C GLN A 114 -10.99 3.24 -16.72
N GLU A 115 -11.47 4.48 -16.81
CA GLU A 115 -10.61 5.66 -16.66
C GLU A 115 -10.01 5.76 -15.25
N ALA A 116 -10.79 5.41 -14.21
CA ALA A 116 -10.28 5.31 -12.84
C ALA A 116 -9.19 4.24 -12.71
N TYR A 117 -9.41 3.04 -13.27
CA TYR A 117 -8.38 1.98 -13.29
C TYR A 117 -7.11 2.44 -13.99
N ASP A 118 -7.21 3.15 -15.11
CA ASP A 118 -6.06 3.63 -15.85
C ASP A 118 -5.23 4.63 -15.02
N VAL A 119 -5.88 5.48 -14.22
CA VAL A 119 -5.19 6.41 -13.29
C VAL A 119 -4.48 5.65 -12.17
N PHE A 120 -5.15 4.69 -11.54
CA PHE A 120 -4.56 3.89 -10.46
C PHE A 120 -3.39 3.04 -10.98
N ASN A 121 -3.54 2.41 -12.14
CA ASN A 121 -2.47 1.64 -12.77
C ASN A 121 -1.27 2.52 -13.16
N LYS A 122 -1.47 3.75 -13.62
CA LYS A 122 -0.37 4.70 -13.86
C LYS A 122 0.41 5.01 -12.58
N HIS A 123 -0.27 5.13 -11.45
CA HIS A 123 0.40 5.30 -10.16
C HIS A 123 1.20 4.05 -9.76
N VAL A 124 0.66 2.84 -9.99
CA VAL A 124 1.38 1.57 -9.78
C VAL A 124 2.63 1.48 -10.66
N GLU A 125 2.50 1.81 -11.95
CA GLU A 125 3.64 1.85 -12.89
C GLU A 125 4.71 2.85 -12.46
N SER A 126 4.31 4.04 -11.99
CA SER A 126 5.23 5.04 -11.46
C SER A 126 5.94 4.53 -10.21
N ALA A 127 5.20 3.92 -9.29
CA ALA A 127 5.76 3.37 -8.06
C ALA A 127 6.79 2.25 -8.36
N TRP A 128 6.56 1.40 -9.36
CA TRP A 128 7.56 0.43 -9.80
C TRP A 128 8.84 1.08 -10.33
N LYS A 129 8.74 2.22 -11.03
CA LYS A 129 9.92 3.00 -11.45
C LYS A 129 10.67 3.56 -10.24
N ASP A 130 9.95 4.06 -9.25
CA ASP A 130 10.55 4.54 -8.00
C ASP A 130 11.29 3.41 -7.26
N VAL A 131 10.68 2.22 -7.14
CA VAL A 131 11.37 1.04 -6.57
C VAL A 131 12.65 0.74 -7.32
N ASN A 132 12.63 0.74 -8.67
CA ASN A 132 13.83 0.47 -9.47
C ASN A 132 14.93 1.52 -9.31
N GLN A 133 14.56 2.81 -9.15
CA GLN A 133 15.52 3.89 -8.97
C GLN A 133 16.32 3.75 -7.67
N GLU A 134 15.72 3.20 -6.61
CA GLU A 134 16.34 3.05 -5.29
C GLU A 134 17.46 2.00 -5.27
N PHE A 135 17.58 1.17 -6.31
CA PHE A 135 18.68 0.22 -6.50
C PHE A 135 19.80 0.73 -7.41
N LEU A 136 19.70 1.97 -7.94
CA LEU A 136 20.79 2.59 -8.67
C LEU A 136 21.95 2.94 -7.72
N LYS A 137 23.19 2.80 -8.19
CA LYS A 137 24.38 3.04 -7.36
C LYS A 137 24.77 4.52 -7.33
N PRO A 138 25.23 5.05 -6.18
CA PRO A 138 25.27 4.40 -4.87
C PRO A 138 23.87 4.28 -4.25
N THR A 139 23.60 3.17 -3.54
CA THR A 139 22.33 2.97 -2.83
C THR A 139 22.35 3.66 -1.47
N GLU A 140 21.19 4.16 -1.01
CA GLU A 140 21.08 4.85 0.29
C GLU A 140 21.17 3.88 1.48
N MET A 141 20.74 2.62 1.28
CA MET A 141 20.74 1.56 2.29
C MET A 141 21.33 0.26 1.74
N PRO A 142 21.70 -0.70 2.62
CA PRO A 142 22.06 -2.06 2.21
C PRO A 142 20.96 -2.71 1.36
N THR A 143 21.35 -3.48 0.36
CA THR A 143 20.42 -4.12 -0.57
C THR A 143 19.42 -5.04 0.15
N GLU A 144 19.83 -5.68 1.25
CA GLU A 144 19.01 -6.51 2.12
C GLU A 144 17.85 -5.73 2.77
N VAL A 145 18.08 -4.46 3.12
CA VAL A 145 17.06 -3.56 3.66
C VAL A 145 16.07 -3.18 2.55
N LEU A 146 16.57 -2.74 1.40
CA LEU A 146 15.74 -2.36 0.24
C LEU A 146 14.91 -3.55 -0.28
N ASN A 147 15.47 -4.76 -0.24
CA ASN A 147 14.80 -5.99 -0.63
C ASN A 147 13.54 -6.28 0.18
N ARG A 148 13.41 -5.77 1.43
CA ARG A 148 12.18 -5.94 2.21
C ARG A 148 10.99 -5.27 1.52
N SER A 149 11.11 -4.00 1.17
CA SER A 149 10.06 -3.25 0.49
C SER A 149 9.81 -3.76 -0.93
N LEU A 150 10.88 -4.13 -1.67
CA LEU A 150 10.75 -4.74 -2.99
C LEU A 150 9.95 -6.05 -2.95
N ASN A 151 10.25 -6.94 -1.99
CA ASN A 151 9.55 -8.22 -1.89
C ASN A 151 8.10 -8.05 -1.43
N LEU A 152 7.81 -7.08 -0.56
CA LEU A 152 6.44 -6.70 -0.24
C LEU A 152 5.68 -6.27 -1.52
N ALA A 153 6.25 -5.36 -2.33
CA ALA A 153 5.62 -4.95 -3.59
C ALA A 153 5.36 -6.14 -4.55
N ARG A 154 6.30 -7.09 -4.64
CA ARG A 154 6.15 -8.31 -5.46
C ARG A 154 5.02 -9.22 -4.97
N VAL A 155 4.81 -9.33 -3.65
CA VAL A 155 3.70 -10.11 -3.10
C VAL A 155 2.37 -9.55 -3.58
N MET A 156 2.20 -8.24 -3.61
CA MET A 156 0.97 -7.60 -4.10
C MET A 156 0.73 -7.86 -5.58
N ASP A 157 1.79 -7.80 -6.38
CA ASP A 157 1.70 -8.14 -7.80
C ASP A 157 1.29 -9.60 -8.02
N VAL A 158 1.72 -10.54 -7.16
CA VAL A 158 1.25 -11.93 -7.23
C VAL A 158 -0.22 -12.06 -6.78
N LEU A 159 -0.57 -11.42 -5.67
CA LEU A 159 -1.89 -11.59 -5.05
C LEU A 159 -3.01 -10.93 -5.84
N TYR A 160 -2.76 -9.77 -6.46
CA TYR A 160 -3.82 -8.91 -7.01
C TYR A 160 -3.84 -8.79 -8.53
N ARG A 161 -2.88 -9.39 -9.25
CA ARG A 161 -2.81 -9.32 -10.71
C ARG A 161 -4.03 -9.92 -11.42
N GLU A 162 -4.62 -10.97 -10.88
CA GLU A 162 -5.75 -11.69 -11.49
C GLU A 162 -7.07 -11.56 -10.71
N GLY A 163 -7.10 -10.74 -9.65
CA GLY A 163 -8.24 -10.59 -8.73
C GLY A 163 -7.79 -10.59 -7.28
N ASP A 164 -8.73 -10.61 -6.33
CA ASP A 164 -8.39 -10.63 -4.90
C ASP A 164 -7.93 -12.03 -4.45
N GLY A 165 -6.66 -12.34 -4.71
CA GLY A 165 -6.03 -13.60 -4.30
C GLY A 165 -5.66 -13.66 -2.81
N TYR A 166 -5.75 -12.53 -2.08
CA TYR A 166 -5.50 -12.47 -0.65
C TYR A 166 -6.70 -13.02 0.13
N THR A 167 -7.90 -12.54 -0.17
CA THR A 167 -9.14 -12.97 0.49
C THR A 167 -9.70 -14.24 -0.17
N TYR A 168 -9.68 -14.29 -1.51
CA TYR A 168 -10.27 -15.37 -2.30
C TYR A 168 -9.19 -16.12 -3.06
N VAL A 169 -8.55 -17.08 -2.37
CA VAL A 169 -7.44 -17.87 -2.93
C VAL A 169 -7.85 -18.57 -4.24
N GLY A 170 -7.50 -17.94 -5.36
CA GLY A 170 -7.73 -18.43 -6.72
C GLY A 170 -6.85 -19.63 -7.05
N LYS A 171 -7.08 -20.25 -8.22
CA LYS A 171 -6.25 -21.38 -8.68
C LYS A 171 -4.77 -20.97 -8.89
N ALA A 172 -4.50 -19.72 -9.26
CA ALA A 172 -3.14 -19.21 -9.49
C ALA A 172 -2.29 -19.13 -8.21
N ALA A 173 -2.91 -18.99 -7.03
CA ALA A 173 -2.23 -18.95 -5.73
C ALA A 173 -2.10 -20.34 -5.06
N LYS A 174 -2.70 -21.38 -5.66
CA LYS A 174 -2.58 -22.77 -5.23
C LYS A 174 -1.51 -23.42 -6.10
N GLY A 175 -0.25 -23.37 -5.64
CA GLY A 175 0.89 -24.02 -6.29
C GLY A 175 0.70 -25.51 -6.51
#